data_AF-A0A6I9UIZ7-F1
#
_entry.id   AF-A0A6I9UIZ7-F1
#
_cell.length_a   1.000
_cell.length_b   1.000
_cell.length_c   1.000
_cell.angle_alpha   90.00
_cell.angle_beta   90.00
_cell.angle_gamma   90.00
#
_symmetry.space_group_name_H-M   'P 1'
#
loop_
_entity.id
_entity.type
_entity.pdbx_description
1 polymer ?
#
loop_
_entity_poly.entity_id
_entity_poly.type
_entity_poly.pdbx_seq_one_letter_code
_entity_poly.pdbx_strand_id
1 'polypeptide(L)'
;MSHIKGKDRILSCLKPPRPPSTNNYLSSPASQGYSEDITPPSSVQLSPTVNLSREYTLAVQTNSYGEIRRTFDQDNVAIGHIDFFEEPQLLEQVLRPSRECVQEALSLIRANSLTYLVATYFEHSERTAHLCLLVYQGFHNARLLYTPIQNLLDDLPLDFDSDCYSLSHSQCKLAVNVFLQFDRIENPFLLPDSHNFDDIRQCFSELRQQLDEHLRKSRSRVHLIRHCSTGSALCLIAAVVGVAISAVAIASHALVALVAGSICPAILPSNMTKKEIIHLAQLDAAAKGAYVLQNDLDTIDRLVARLHTAVENDKLLIRLGLERGMESYPIQEILKQLRRNRPSFMRQLVDLEEHLFLCLAAINKARTLLLQEIHTHQYPV
;
A
#
# COMPACT_ATOMS: atom_id res chain seq x y z
N MET A 1 17.26 -38.42 -40.88
CA MET A 1 17.42 -39.32 -39.72
C MET A 1 18.67 -38.89 -38.95
N SER A 2 18.52 -37.99 -37.99
CA SER A 2 19.53 -37.69 -36.94
C SER A 2 18.97 -36.59 -36.03
N HIS A 3 18.40 -37.02 -34.90
CA HIS A 3 18.02 -36.18 -33.77
C HIS A 3 19.27 -35.59 -33.10
N ILE A 4 19.28 -34.29 -32.83
CA ILE A 4 20.13 -33.70 -31.79
C ILE A 4 19.19 -33.03 -30.77
N LYS A 5 19.22 -33.60 -29.56
CA LYS A 5 18.38 -33.29 -28.41
C LYS A 5 19.07 -32.19 -27.60
N GLY A 6 18.49 -30.99 -27.60
CA GLY A 6 18.86 -29.91 -26.68
C GLY A 6 18.51 -30.31 -25.24
N LYS A 7 19.43 -30.06 -24.31
CA LYS A 7 19.39 -30.50 -22.93
C LYS A 7 19.19 -29.26 -22.05
N ASP A 8 17.96 -29.06 -21.59
CA ASP A 8 17.60 -28.03 -20.62
C ASP A 8 18.31 -28.30 -19.29
N ARG A 9 19.11 -27.34 -18.83
CA ARG A 9 19.81 -27.38 -17.54
C ARG A 9 19.03 -26.49 -16.57
N ILE A 10 18.09 -27.11 -15.85
CA ILE A 10 17.37 -26.50 -14.73
C ILE A 10 18.37 -26.28 -13.58
N LEU A 11 18.57 -25.02 -13.19
CA LEU A 11 19.38 -24.63 -12.04
C LEU A 11 18.50 -24.67 -10.78
N SER A 12 18.39 -25.84 -10.16
CA SER A 12 17.78 -26.01 -8.84
C SER A 12 18.88 -26.02 -7.78
N CYS A 13 18.93 -25.01 -6.90
CA CYS A 13 19.31 -25.11 -5.48
C CYS A 13 19.53 -23.71 -4.86
N LEU A 14 18.53 -23.17 -4.16
CA LEU A 14 18.76 -22.22 -3.08
C LEU A 14 17.98 -22.68 -1.85
N LYS A 15 18.74 -22.98 -0.79
CA LYS A 15 18.27 -23.38 0.54
C LYS A 15 17.87 -22.11 1.31
N PRO A 16 16.80 -22.12 2.12
CA PRO A 16 16.36 -20.92 2.83
C PRO A 16 17.35 -20.49 3.92
N PRO A 17 17.53 -19.18 4.17
CA PRO A 17 18.40 -18.66 5.23
C PRO A 17 17.77 -18.83 6.62
N ARG A 18 18.63 -19.06 7.63
CA ARG A 18 18.24 -19.09 9.05
C ARG A 18 17.94 -17.66 9.55
N PRO A 19 16.98 -17.49 10.48
CA PRO A 19 16.65 -16.18 11.02
C PRO A 19 17.76 -15.63 11.94
N PRO A 20 17.96 -14.30 11.98
CA PRO A 20 18.94 -13.66 12.84
C PRO A 20 18.50 -13.65 14.30
N SER A 21 19.45 -13.89 15.22
CA SER A 21 19.27 -13.77 16.66
C SER A 21 19.33 -12.29 17.07
N THR A 22 18.24 -11.75 17.59
CA THR A 22 18.18 -10.35 18.07
C THR A 22 18.26 -10.31 19.59
N ASN A 23 19.42 -9.95 20.13
CA ASN A 23 19.59 -9.52 21.52
C ASN A 23 19.07 -8.09 21.66
N ASN A 24 17.93 -7.93 22.35
CA ASN A 24 17.40 -6.62 22.71
C ASN A 24 17.90 -6.22 24.11
N TYR A 25 18.88 -5.33 24.18
CA TYR A 25 19.14 -4.52 25.36
C TYR A 25 18.81 -3.06 25.02
N LEU A 26 17.63 -2.60 25.43
CA LEU A 26 17.36 -1.17 25.62
C LEU A 26 17.02 -0.95 27.09
N SER A 27 17.96 -0.32 27.79
CA SER A 27 17.79 0.17 29.16
C SER A 27 16.97 1.46 29.15
N SER A 28 15.92 1.54 29.98
CA SER A 28 15.29 2.80 30.37
C SER A 28 15.61 3.13 31.83
N PRO A 29 15.74 4.41 32.20
CA PRO A 29 16.24 4.82 33.51
C PRO A 29 15.15 4.72 34.58
N ALA A 30 15.55 4.26 35.76
CA ALA A 30 14.72 4.17 36.95
C ALA A 30 14.47 5.57 37.55
N SER A 31 13.21 5.87 37.87
CA SER A 31 12.85 6.83 38.90
C SER A 31 11.93 6.12 39.88
N GLN A 32 12.42 5.96 41.11
CA GLN A 32 11.71 5.39 42.25
C GLN A 32 10.87 6.48 42.94
N GLY A 33 9.64 6.14 43.30
CA GLY A 33 8.78 6.94 44.17
C GLY A 33 7.57 6.13 44.60
N TYR A 34 7.62 5.61 45.82
CA TYR A 34 6.63 4.75 46.47
C TYR A 34 5.28 5.45 46.66
N SER A 35 4.17 4.73 46.43
CA SER A 35 3.02 4.71 47.35
C SER A 35 2.13 3.51 47.04
N GLU A 36 1.90 2.67 48.06
CA GLU A 36 1.03 1.51 48.03
C GLU A 36 -0.45 1.96 47.97
N ASP A 37 -1.23 1.41 47.04
CA ASP A 37 -2.67 1.25 47.23
C ASP A 37 -3.17 -0.01 46.50
N ILE A 38 -3.95 -0.80 47.23
CA ILE A 38 -4.32 -2.17 46.90
C ILE A 38 -5.54 -2.14 45.97
N THR A 39 -5.32 -2.37 44.67
CA THR A 39 -6.40 -2.61 43.69
C THR A 39 -6.09 -3.91 42.94
N PRO A 40 -7.03 -4.85 42.79
CA PRO A 40 -6.76 -6.12 42.10
C PRO A 40 -6.35 -5.84 40.66
N PRO A 41 -5.30 -6.49 40.12
CA PRO A 41 -4.88 -6.25 38.75
C PRO A 41 -5.95 -6.85 37.82
N SER A 42 -6.73 -5.94 37.24
CA SER A 42 -7.51 -6.22 36.03
C SER A 42 -6.57 -6.88 35.03
N SER A 43 -6.94 -8.05 34.51
CA SER A 43 -6.16 -8.77 33.51
C SER A 43 -5.98 -7.87 32.30
N VAL A 44 -4.81 -7.23 32.19
CA VAL A 44 -4.37 -6.55 30.97
C VAL A 44 -4.17 -7.66 29.97
N GLN A 45 -5.20 -7.92 29.17
CA GLN A 45 -5.11 -8.75 27.98
C GLN A 45 -4.12 -8.03 27.06
N LEU A 46 -2.86 -8.44 27.11
CA LEU A 46 -1.84 -8.04 26.15
C LEU A 46 -2.38 -8.35 24.76
N SER A 47 -2.67 -7.30 24.00
CA SER A 47 -2.99 -7.42 22.58
C SER A 47 -1.90 -8.28 21.91
N PRO A 48 -2.26 -9.26 21.07
CA PRO A 48 -1.25 -10.10 20.43
C PRO A 48 -0.31 -9.21 19.61
N THR A 49 0.98 -9.25 19.92
CA THR A 49 2.00 -8.56 19.13
C THR A 49 1.95 -9.13 17.71
N VAL A 50 1.53 -8.31 16.76
CA VAL A 50 1.46 -8.70 15.34
C VAL A 50 2.88 -8.95 14.84
N ASN A 51 3.13 -10.16 14.34
CA ASN A 51 4.42 -10.48 13.74
C ASN A 51 4.44 -9.95 12.30
N LEU A 52 4.93 -8.71 12.14
CA LEU A 52 4.98 -8.01 10.85
C LEU A 52 5.74 -8.79 9.77
N SER A 53 6.80 -9.52 10.12
CA SER A 53 7.56 -10.33 9.16
C SER A 53 6.73 -11.49 8.61
N ARG A 54 5.92 -12.12 9.46
CA ARG A 54 4.97 -13.16 9.03
C ARG A 54 3.88 -12.57 8.13
N GLU A 55 3.29 -11.45 8.52
CA GLU A 55 2.25 -10.79 7.72
C GLU A 55 2.79 -10.37 6.34
N TYR A 56 4.00 -9.82 6.27
CA TYR A 56 4.68 -9.50 5.02
C TYR A 56 4.87 -10.74 4.13
N THR A 57 5.38 -11.83 4.71
CA THR A 57 5.59 -13.09 3.98
C THR A 57 4.29 -13.65 3.41
N LEU A 58 3.19 -13.54 4.15
CA LEU A 58 1.87 -13.96 3.68
C LEU A 58 1.34 -13.04 2.58
N ALA A 59 1.59 -11.73 2.67
CA ALA A 59 1.13 -10.74 1.69
C ALA A 59 1.73 -10.99 0.29
N VAL A 60 3.04 -11.25 0.20
CA VAL A 60 3.72 -11.56 -1.07
C VAL A 60 3.34 -12.93 -1.65
N GLN A 61 2.66 -13.79 -0.88
CA GLN A 61 2.17 -15.10 -1.32
C GLN A 61 0.70 -15.08 -1.73
N THR A 62 0.03 -13.92 -1.68
CA THR A 62 -1.38 -13.81 -2.07
C THR A 62 -1.57 -13.98 -3.57
N ASN A 63 -2.74 -14.50 -3.97
CA ASN A 63 -3.10 -14.61 -5.39
C ASN A 63 -3.12 -13.24 -6.08
N SER A 64 -3.61 -12.20 -5.40
CA SER A 64 -3.64 -10.82 -5.92
C SER A 64 -2.25 -10.28 -6.23
N TYR A 65 -1.26 -10.55 -5.35
CA TYR A 65 0.13 -10.18 -5.62
C TYR A 65 0.65 -10.92 -6.86
N GLY A 66 0.42 -12.25 -6.94
CA GLY A 66 0.85 -13.06 -8.07
C GLY A 66 0.19 -12.65 -9.40
N GLU A 67 -1.08 -12.25 -9.38
CA GLU A 67 -1.81 -11.74 -10.55
C GLU A 67 -1.18 -10.44 -11.07
N ILE A 68 -0.95 -9.47 -10.18
CA ILE A 68 -0.30 -8.21 -10.55
C ILE A 68 1.07 -8.46 -11.14
N ARG A 69 1.90 -9.25 -10.46
CA ARG A 69 3.25 -9.58 -10.93
C ARG A 69 3.25 -10.17 -12.34
N ARG A 70 2.31 -11.08 -12.64
CA ARG A 70 2.19 -11.69 -13.98
C ARG A 70 1.87 -10.67 -15.07
N THR A 71 1.10 -9.63 -14.78
CA THR A 71 0.82 -8.56 -15.73
C THR A 71 2.12 -7.88 -16.18
N PHE A 72 3.02 -7.58 -15.24
CA PHE A 72 4.32 -7.00 -15.55
C PHE A 72 5.26 -7.99 -16.24
N ASP A 73 5.23 -9.28 -15.87
CA ASP A 73 6.07 -10.31 -16.52
C ASP A 73 5.71 -10.54 -18.00
N GLN A 74 4.42 -10.43 -18.35
CA GLN A 74 3.93 -10.63 -19.73
C GLN A 74 4.38 -9.52 -20.68
N ASP A 75 4.33 -8.27 -20.23
CA ASP A 75 4.81 -7.13 -21.02
C ASP A 75 6.34 -7.12 -21.18
N ASN A 76 7.09 -7.60 -20.17
CA ASN A 76 8.56 -7.73 -20.27
C ASN A 76 9.02 -8.72 -21.38
N VAL A 77 8.18 -9.68 -21.80
CA VAL A 77 8.52 -10.68 -22.85
C VAL A 77 8.27 -10.15 -24.27
N ALA A 78 7.40 -9.16 -24.44
CA ALA A 78 7.09 -8.57 -25.74
C ALA A 78 8.12 -7.51 -26.19
N ILE A 79 8.91 -6.97 -25.26
CA ILE A 79 9.78 -5.79 -25.47
C ILE A 79 11.21 -6.25 -25.82
N GLY A 80 11.37 -6.81 -27.01
CA GLY A 80 12.67 -6.94 -27.68
C GLY A 80 13.10 -5.67 -28.43
N HIS A 81 12.28 -4.62 -28.39
CA HIS A 81 12.55 -3.32 -28.99
C HIS A 81 12.25 -2.21 -27.99
N ILE A 82 13.17 -1.25 -27.96
CA ILE A 82 13.09 0.01 -27.23
C ILE A 82 11.91 0.78 -27.80
N ASP A 83 10.69 0.44 -27.37
CA ASP A 83 9.52 1.26 -27.58
C ASP A 83 8.78 1.39 -26.25
N PHE A 84 8.46 2.64 -25.99
CA PHE A 84 7.81 3.23 -24.83
C PHE A 84 6.77 2.29 -24.21
N PHE A 85 6.81 2.09 -22.89
CA PHE A 85 5.65 1.58 -22.14
C PHE A 85 4.43 2.36 -22.60
N GLU A 86 3.44 1.73 -23.23
CA GLU A 86 2.12 2.34 -23.35
C GLU A 86 1.47 2.29 -21.96
N GLU A 87 1.92 3.22 -21.09
CA GLU A 87 1.45 3.44 -19.72
C GLU A 87 -0.08 3.34 -19.58
N PRO A 88 -0.90 3.85 -20.53
CA PRO A 88 -2.36 3.71 -20.46
C PRO A 88 -2.84 2.26 -20.52
N GLN A 89 -2.26 1.42 -21.37
CA GLN A 89 -2.70 0.03 -21.54
C GLN A 89 -2.37 -0.82 -20.31
N LEU A 90 -1.18 -0.62 -19.73
CA LEU A 90 -0.78 -1.34 -18.53
C LEU A 90 -1.60 -0.92 -17.32
N LEU A 91 -1.93 0.37 -17.21
CA LEU A 91 -2.82 0.84 -16.15
C LEU A 91 -4.20 0.17 -16.22
N GLU A 92 -4.80 0.05 -17.40
CA GLU A 92 -6.08 -0.64 -17.58
C GLU A 92 -6.01 -2.12 -17.17
N GLN A 93 -4.88 -2.79 -17.43
CA GLN A 93 -4.69 -4.19 -17.06
C GLN A 93 -4.49 -4.38 -15.55
N VAL A 94 -3.72 -3.49 -14.92
CA VAL A 94 -3.35 -3.56 -13.50
C VAL A 94 -4.47 -3.06 -12.59
N LEU A 95 -5.16 -1.99 -12.95
CA LEU A 95 -6.13 -1.31 -12.07
C LEU A 95 -7.49 -1.99 -12.08
N ARG A 96 -7.91 -2.53 -10.94
CA ARG A 96 -9.18 -3.25 -10.77
C ARG A 96 -9.92 -2.77 -9.52
N PRO A 97 -11.21 -2.39 -9.62
CA PRO A 97 -11.99 -2.10 -10.83
C PRO A 97 -11.34 -1.03 -11.73
N SER A 98 -11.58 -1.12 -13.04
CA SER A 98 -11.07 -0.17 -14.02
C SER A 98 -11.74 1.20 -13.88
N ARG A 99 -11.19 2.21 -14.54
CA ARG A 99 -11.74 3.57 -14.52
C ARG A 99 -13.17 3.61 -15.05
N GLU A 100 -13.44 2.89 -16.14
CA GLU A 100 -14.74 2.82 -16.81
C GLU A 100 -15.78 2.21 -15.87
N CYS A 101 -15.42 1.10 -15.20
CA CYS A 101 -16.27 0.43 -14.23
C CYS A 101 -16.63 1.35 -13.05
N VAL A 102 -15.65 2.11 -12.54
CA VAL A 102 -15.88 3.10 -11.49
C VAL A 102 -16.77 4.23 -11.98
N GLN A 103 -16.52 4.78 -13.17
CA GLN A 103 -17.33 5.87 -13.75
C GLN A 103 -18.77 5.45 -13.99
N GLU A 104 -18.98 4.25 -14.53
CA GLU A 104 -20.32 3.67 -14.73
C GLU A 104 -21.05 3.56 -13.39
N ALA A 105 -20.41 2.95 -12.38
CA ALA A 105 -21.02 2.80 -11.06
C ALA A 105 -21.34 4.16 -10.41
N LEU A 106 -20.45 5.15 -10.51
CA LEU A 106 -20.67 6.49 -9.98
C LEU A 106 -21.79 7.24 -10.73
N SER A 107 -21.96 7.02 -12.04
CA SER A 107 -23.01 7.65 -12.85
C SER A 107 -24.43 7.26 -12.40
N LEU A 108 -24.56 6.09 -11.78
CA LEU A 108 -25.83 5.57 -11.27
C LEU A 108 -26.19 6.11 -9.88
N ILE A 109 -25.29 6.87 -9.22
CA ILE A 109 -25.49 7.38 -7.86
C ILE A 109 -25.88 8.87 -7.91
N ARG A 110 -26.85 9.27 -7.09
CA ARG A 110 -27.15 10.69 -6.90
C ARG A 110 -25.97 11.42 -6.26
N ALA A 111 -25.45 12.45 -6.95
CA ALA A 111 -24.38 13.31 -6.46
C ALA A 111 -24.72 13.92 -5.09
N ASN A 112 -23.80 13.73 -4.14
CA ASN A 112 -23.82 14.31 -2.80
C ASN A 112 -22.39 14.36 -2.25
N SER A 113 -22.20 14.91 -1.05
CA SER A 113 -20.87 15.07 -0.46
C SER A 113 -20.13 13.75 -0.23
N LEU A 114 -20.83 12.65 0.07
CA LEU A 114 -20.21 11.32 0.20
C LEU A 114 -19.77 10.78 -1.16
N THR A 115 -20.63 10.87 -2.18
CA THR A 115 -20.28 10.44 -3.55
C THR A 115 -19.06 11.20 -4.08
N TYR A 116 -18.92 12.49 -3.72
CA TYR A 116 -17.73 13.28 -4.04
C TYR A 116 -16.47 12.70 -3.38
N LEU A 117 -16.48 12.46 -2.06
CA LEU A 117 -15.32 11.88 -1.36
C LEU A 117 -14.93 10.51 -1.92
N VAL A 118 -15.91 9.70 -2.27
CA VAL A 118 -15.71 8.38 -2.89
C VAL A 118 -15.09 8.51 -4.29
N ALA A 119 -15.59 9.44 -5.12
CA ALA A 119 -15.00 9.72 -6.43
C ALA A 119 -13.55 10.21 -6.31
N THR A 120 -13.29 11.13 -5.38
CA THR A 120 -11.94 11.65 -5.08
C THR A 120 -11.01 10.52 -4.61
N TYR A 121 -11.49 9.58 -3.80
CA TYR A 121 -10.71 8.39 -3.43
C TYR A 121 -10.29 7.58 -4.65
N PHE A 122 -11.23 7.29 -5.56
CA PHE A 122 -10.91 6.52 -6.77
C PHE A 122 -9.90 7.25 -7.66
N GLU A 123 -10.07 8.56 -7.85
CA GLU A 123 -9.13 9.40 -8.60
C GLU A 123 -7.73 9.36 -7.98
N HIS A 124 -7.61 9.57 -6.66
CA HIS A 124 -6.31 9.54 -5.98
C HIS A 124 -5.67 8.16 -6.05
N SER A 125 -6.45 7.08 -5.90
CA SER A 125 -5.94 5.71 -6.03
C SER A 125 -5.44 5.37 -7.45
N GLU A 126 -6.07 5.93 -8.48
CA GLU A 126 -5.62 5.80 -9.87
C GLU A 126 -4.32 6.58 -10.11
N ARG A 127 -4.22 7.81 -9.59
CA ARG A 127 -2.96 8.58 -9.62
C ARG A 127 -1.82 7.87 -8.90
N THR A 128 -2.10 7.21 -7.77
CA THR A 128 -1.10 6.37 -7.08
C THR A 128 -0.66 5.18 -7.93
N ALA A 129 -1.60 4.52 -8.62
CA ALA A 129 -1.27 3.41 -9.51
C ALA A 129 -0.34 3.89 -10.65
N HIS A 130 -0.64 5.02 -11.28
CA HIS A 130 0.24 5.66 -12.27
C HIS A 130 1.65 5.91 -11.73
N LEU A 131 1.77 6.52 -10.54
CA LEU A 131 3.09 6.73 -9.92
C LEU A 131 3.83 5.40 -9.70
N CYS A 132 3.14 4.34 -9.28
CA CYS A 132 3.74 3.02 -9.14
C CYS A 132 4.26 2.47 -10.48
N LEU A 133 3.56 2.71 -11.60
CA LEU A 133 4.01 2.32 -12.93
C LEU A 133 5.27 3.09 -13.36
N LEU A 134 5.31 4.40 -13.13
CA LEU A 134 6.49 5.23 -13.41
C LEU A 134 7.70 4.76 -12.59
N VAL A 135 7.51 4.45 -11.31
CA VAL A 135 8.56 3.93 -10.45
C VAL A 135 9.01 2.53 -10.90
N TYR A 136 8.09 1.68 -11.36
CA TYR A 136 8.41 0.38 -11.93
C TYR A 136 9.28 0.50 -13.19
N GLN A 137 8.99 1.47 -14.06
CA GLN A 137 9.84 1.76 -15.22
C GLN A 137 11.26 2.16 -14.79
N GLY A 138 11.38 3.00 -13.76
CA GLY A 138 12.66 3.35 -13.15
C GLY A 138 13.42 2.12 -12.63
N PHE A 139 12.73 1.20 -11.95
CA PHE A 139 13.29 -0.09 -11.53
C PHE A 139 13.81 -0.91 -12.71
N HIS A 140 13.01 -1.05 -13.78
CA HIS A 140 13.41 -1.81 -14.97
C HIS A 140 14.65 -1.20 -15.63
N ASN A 141 14.65 0.12 -15.82
CA ASN A 141 15.78 0.85 -16.39
C ASN A 141 17.03 0.76 -15.51
N ALA A 142 16.90 0.77 -14.19
CA ALA A 142 18.01 0.55 -13.27
C ALA A 142 18.63 -0.84 -13.43
N ARG A 143 17.82 -1.88 -13.62
CA ARG A 143 18.33 -3.23 -13.90
C ARG A 143 19.13 -3.27 -15.20
N LEU A 144 18.62 -2.64 -16.26
CA LEU A 144 19.34 -2.55 -17.54
C LEU A 144 20.65 -1.76 -17.39
N LEU A 145 20.61 -0.62 -16.70
CA LEU A 145 21.77 0.23 -16.44
C LEU A 145 22.89 -0.50 -15.72
N TYR A 146 22.56 -1.30 -14.69
CA TYR A 146 23.55 -2.04 -13.91
C TYR A 146 23.98 -3.37 -14.53
N THR A 147 23.26 -3.90 -15.52
CA THR A 147 23.56 -5.21 -16.13
C THR A 147 25.01 -5.31 -16.67
N PRO A 148 25.54 -4.34 -17.43
CA PRO A 148 26.93 -4.38 -17.89
C PRO A 148 27.96 -4.39 -16.75
N ILE A 149 27.71 -3.63 -15.68
CA ILE A 149 28.57 -3.62 -14.49
C ILE A 149 28.53 -4.98 -13.80
N GLN A 150 27.34 -5.58 -13.65
CA GLN A 150 27.18 -6.88 -13.01
C GLN A 150 27.91 -7.98 -13.78
N ASN A 151 27.75 -8.02 -15.10
CA ASN A 151 28.47 -8.97 -15.96
C ASN A 151 29.99 -8.81 -15.82
N LEU A 152 30.47 -7.57 -15.86
CA LEU A 152 31.89 -7.27 -15.63
C LEU A 152 32.37 -7.78 -14.26
N LEU A 153 31.58 -7.57 -13.20
CA LEU A 153 31.94 -8.01 -11.84
C LEU A 153 31.93 -9.54 -11.68
N ASP A 154 31.03 -10.22 -12.39
CA ASP A 154 30.89 -11.69 -12.39
C ASP A 154 32.03 -12.39 -13.15
N ASP A 155 32.59 -11.73 -14.17
CA ASP A 155 33.73 -12.24 -14.95
C ASP A 155 35.10 -12.04 -14.27
N LEU A 156 35.15 -11.30 -13.16
CA LEU A 156 36.39 -11.07 -12.42
C LEU A 156 36.79 -12.32 -11.60
N PRO A 157 38.10 -12.58 -11.45
CA PRO A 157 38.57 -13.77 -10.76
C PRO A 157 38.36 -13.70 -9.24
N LEU A 158 38.38 -14.86 -8.58
CA LEU A 158 38.11 -15.01 -7.14
C LEU A 158 39.11 -14.25 -6.26
N ASP A 159 40.34 -14.08 -6.73
CA ASP A 159 41.42 -13.37 -6.04
C ASP A 159 41.43 -11.86 -6.34
N PHE A 160 40.46 -11.32 -7.08
CA PHE A 160 40.37 -9.90 -7.43
C PHE A 160 40.42 -8.96 -6.22
N ASP A 161 39.84 -9.38 -5.09
CA ASP A 161 39.81 -8.59 -3.87
C ASP A 161 41.15 -8.59 -3.13
N SER A 162 42.11 -9.43 -3.54
CA SER A 162 43.47 -9.47 -2.99
C SER A 162 44.26 -8.20 -3.32
N ASP A 163 45.11 -7.76 -2.39
CA ASP A 163 46.01 -6.62 -2.59
C ASP A 163 47.12 -6.90 -3.62
N CYS A 164 47.39 -8.18 -3.92
CA CYS A 164 48.38 -8.58 -4.92
C CYS A 164 47.81 -8.67 -6.34
N TYR A 165 46.49 -8.58 -6.52
CA TYR A 165 45.86 -8.62 -7.83
C TYR A 165 45.98 -7.28 -8.53
N SER A 166 46.33 -7.29 -9.82
CA SER A 166 46.36 -6.11 -10.68
C SER A 166 45.58 -6.39 -11.96
N LEU A 167 44.74 -5.44 -12.38
CA LEU A 167 43.99 -5.57 -13.63
C LEU A 167 44.93 -5.55 -14.84
N SER A 168 44.69 -6.47 -15.76
CA SER A 168 45.31 -6.41 -17.08
C SER A 168 44.80 -5.22 -17.89
N HIS A 169 45.59 -4.76 -18.86
CA HIS A 169 45.21 -3.63 -19.72
C HIS A 169 43.86 -3.85 -20.46
N SER A 170 43.59 -5.07 -20.92
CA SER A 170 42.31 -5.42 -21.57
C SER A 170 41.13 -5.33 -20.61
N GLN A 171 41.29 -5.77 -19.36
CA GLN A 171 40.24 -5.66 -18.34
C GLN A 171 39.98 -4.20 -17.96
N CYS A 172 41.04 -3.38 -17.84
CA CYS A 172 40.88 -1.94 -17.64
C CYS A 172 40.10 -1.30 -18.78
N LYS A 173 40.44 -1.64 -20.04
CA LYS A 173 39.74 -1.12 -21.22
C LYS A 173 38.26 -1.50 -21.24
N LEU A 174 37.95 -2.75 -20.88
CA LEU A 174 36.57 -3.21 -20.76
C LEU A 174 35.81 -2.44 -19.67
N ALA A 175 36.42 -2.30 -18.49
CA ALA A 175 35.82 -1.57 -17.37
C ALA A 175 35.54 -0.11 -17.71
N VAL A 176 36.50 0.59 -18.31
CA VAL A 176 36.32 1.97 -18.75
C VAL A 176 35.22 2.10 -19.80
N ASN A 177 35.10 1.17 -20.74
CA ASN A 177 33.99 1.19 -21.70
C ASN A 177 32.63 1.04 -21.02
N VAL A 178 32.51 0.13 -20.04
CA VAL A 178 31.29 -0.06 -19.24
C VAL A 178 30.97 1.21 -18.43
N PHE A 179 31.97 1.81 -17.79
CA PHE A 179 31.84 3.04 -17.02
C PHE A 179 31.39 4.22 -17.89
N LEU A 180 31.94 4.37 -19.09
CA LEU A 180 31.50 5.40 -20.04
C LEU A 180 30.05 5.19 -20.50
N GLN A 181 29.60 3.94 -20.64
CA GLN A 181 28.20 3.66 -20.96
C GLN A 181 27.28 4.00 -19.78
N PHE A 182 27.67 3.61 -18.57
CA PHE A 182 26.92 3.88 -17.34
C PHE A 182 26.77 5.38 -17.07
N ASP A 183 27.85 6.15 -17.25
CA ASP A 183 27.84 7.59 -16.98
C ASP A 183 26.96 8.40 -17.94
N ARG A 184 26.79 7.92 -19.18
CA ARG A 184 25.98 8.59 -20.22
C ARG A 184 24.48 8.48 -19.98
N ILE A 185 24.02 7.42 -19.32
CA ILE A 185 22.60 7.18 -19.10
C ILE A 185 22.20 7.94 -17.84
N GLU A 186 21.09 8.67 -17.87
CA GLU A 186 20.58 9.41 -16.71
C GLU A 186 20.14 8.47 -15.57
N ASN A 187 19.96 9.02 -14.37
CA ASN A 187 19.46 8.24 -13.25
C ASN A 187 18.01 7.84 -13.54
N PRO A 188 17.67 6.54 -13.52
CA PRO A 188 16.33 6.09 -13.88
C PRO A 188 15.30 6.32 -12.76
N PHE A 189 15.73 6.64 -11.54
CA PHE A 189 14.83 6.89 -10.43
C PHE A 189 14.35 8.35 -10.41
N LEU A 190 13.12 8.55 -9.96
CA LEU A 190 12.57 9.88 -9.72
C LEU A 190 13.43 10.63 -8.71
N LEU A 191 13.61 11.93 -8.94
CA LEU A 191 14.36 12.79 -8.04
C LEU A 191 13.68 12.79 -6.65
N PRO A 192 14.45 12.61 -5.56
CA PRO A 192 13.96 12.85 -4.22
C PRO A 192 13.40 14.27 -4.11
N ASP A 193 12.34 14.45 -3.32
CA ASP A 193 11.64 15.75 -3.15
C ASP A 193 10.98 16.29 -4.43
N SER A 194 10.79 15.44 -5.46
CA SER A 194 9.91 15.79 -6.57
C SER A 194 8.46 15.87 -6.09
N HIS A 195 7.70 16.82 -6.67
CA HIS A 195 6.27 17.01 -6.36
C HIS A 195 5.41 15.74 -6.58
N ASN A 196 5.93 14.71 -7.27
CA ASN A 196 5.22 13.48 -7.57
C ASN A 196 4.66 12.75 -6.33
N PHE A 197 5.49 12.55 -5.29
CA PHE A 197 5.06 11.86 -4.07
C PHE A 197 4.33 12.80 -3.11
N ASP A 198 4.78 14.05 -3.02
CA ASP A 198 4.24 15.03 -2.08
C ASP A 198 2.82 15.47 -2.45
N ASP A 199 2.54 15.66 -3.74
CA ASP A 199 1.19 16.00 -4.21
C ASP A 199 0.20 14.89 -3.88
N ILE A 200 0.58 13.62 -4.08
CA ILE A 200 -0.28 12.47 -3.77
C ILE A 200 -0.48 12.33 -2.25
N ARG A 201 0.59 12.52 -1.45
CA ARG A 201 0.49 12.53 0.01
C ARG A 201 -0.45 13.61 0.52
N GLN A 202 -0.36 14.82 -0.03
CA GLN A 202 -1.24 15.91 0.31
C GLN A 202 -2.69 15.57 -0.04
N CYS A 203 -2.94 15.06 -1.25
CA CYS A 203 -4.26 14.60 -1.69
C CYS A 203 -4.89 13.59 -0.72
N PHE A 204 -4.15 12.55 -0.32
CA PHE A 204 -4.67 11.54 0.63
C PHE A 204 -4.82 12.08 2.06
N SER A 205 -3.95 12.99 2.50
CA SER A 205 -4.07 13.62 3.81
C SER A 205 -5.35 14.46 3.91
N GLU A 206 -5.61 15.29 2.89
CA GLU A 206 -6.81 16.11 2.78
C GLU A 206 -8.07 15.24 2.70
N LEU A 207 -8.06 14.22 1.84
CA LEU A 207 -9.16 13.27 1.71
C LEU A 207 -9.43 12.56 3.04
N ARG A 208 -8.40 12.09 3.75
CA ARG A 208 -8.55 11.41 5.04
C ARG A 208 -9.15 12.34 6.09
N GLN A 209 -8.72 13.59 6.15
CA GLN A 209 -9.32 14.58 7.05
C GLN A 209 -10.82 14.74 6.78
N GLN A 210 -11.21 14.87 5.51
CA GLN A 210 -12.61 14.98 5.13
C GLN A 210 -13.41 13.71 5.44
N LEU A 211 -12.84 12.53 5.18
CA LEU A 211 -13.43 11.23 5.53
C LEU A 211 -13.63 11.09 7.05
N ASP A 212 -12.64 11.42 7.86
CA ASP A 212 -12.69 11.34 9.33
C ASP A 212 -13.74 12.29 9.91
N GLU A 213 -13.82 13.51 9.39
CA GLU A 213 -14.87 14.45 9.78
C GLU A 213 -16.27 13.92 9.46
N HIS A 214 -16.44 13.34 8.27
CA HIS A 214 -17.70 12.73 7.84
C HIS A 214 -18.04 11.48 8.66
N LEU A 215 -17.05 10.64 8.97
CA LEU A 215 -17.19 9.47 9.85
C LEU A 215 -17.67 9.89 11.24
N ARG A 216 -17.05 10.91 11.83
CA ARG A 216 -17.42 11.44 13.14
C ARG A 216 -18.86 11.97 13.14
N LYS A 217 -19.24 12.75 12.11
CA LYS A 217 -20.61 13.26 11.93
C LYS A 217 -21.63 12.12 11.73
N SER A 218 -21.24 11.07 11.01
CA SER A 218 -22.11 9.93 10.75
C SER A 218 -22.34 9.08 11.99
N ARG A 219 -21.26 8.75 12.72
CA ARG A 219 -21.33 8.04 14.00
C ARG A 219 -22.21 8.79 15.01
N SER A 220 -22.03 10.11 15.14
CA SER A 220 -22.84 10.90 16.07
C SER A 220 -24.33 10.89 15.72
N ARG A 221 -24.68 10.94 14.42
CA ARG A 221 -26.06 10.79 13.95
C ARG A 221 -26.64 9.43 14.27
N VAL A 222 -25.90 8.35 14.01
CA VAL A 222 -26.34 6.98 14.36
C VAL A 222 -26.59 6.85 15.86
N HIS A 223 -25.67 7.35 16.68
CA HIS A 223 -25.84 7.35 18.13
C HIS A 223 -27.07 8.14 18.57
N LEU A 224 -27.28 9.36 18.04
CA LEU A 224 -28.44 10.19 18.36
C LEU A 224 -29.75 9.50 17.99
N ILE A 225 -29.83 8.92 16.78
CA ILE A 225 -31.02 8.20 16.33
C ILE A 225 -31.32 7.01 17.24
N ARG A 226 -30.30 6.23 17.62
CA ARG A 226 -30.46 5.11 18.56
C ARG A 226 -30.96 5.57 19.93
N HIS A 227 -30.36 6.63 20.49
CA HIS A 227 -30.80 7.18 21.78
C HIS A 227 -32.25 7.70 21.74
N CYS A 228 -32.62 8.44 20.69
CA CYS A 228 -34.00 8.92 20.51
C CYS A 228 -34.99 7.76 20.33
N SER A 229 -34.62 6.72 19.58
CA SER A 229 -35.46 5.53 19.39
C SER A 229 -35.69 4.77 20.70
N THR A 230 -34.63 4.58 21.50
CA THR A 230 -34.75 3.92 22.82
C THR A 230 -35.58 4.76 23.78
N GLY A 231 -35.38 6.08 23.82
CA GLY A 231 -36.19 6.99 24.65
C GLY A 231 -37.66 7.00 24.24
N SER A 232 -37.95 7.04 22.94
CA SER A 232 -39.33 6.95 22.43
C SER A 232 -39.99 5.63 22.77
N ALA A 233 -39.29 4.50 22.64
CA ALA A 233 -39.81 3.19 23.02
C ALA A 233 -40.16 3.13 24.52
N LEU A 234 -39.30 3.66 25.39
CA LEU A 234 -39.56 3.75 26.83
C LEU A 234 -40.80 4.62 27.13
N CYS A 235 -40.93 5.78 26.48
CA CYS A 235 -42.12 6.63 26.63
C CYS A 235 -43.41 5.95 26.18
N LEU A 236 -43.37 5.20 25.07
CA LEU A 236 -44.53 4.44 24.59
C LEU A 236 -44.93 3.34 25.57
N ILE A 237 -43.97 2.59 26.11
CA ILE A 237 -44.23 1.56 27.12
C ILE A 237 -44.88 2.20 28.34
N ALA A 238 -44.33 3.32 28.85
CA ALA A 238 -44.91 4.05 29.98
C ALA A 238 -46.34 4.54 29.68
N ALA A 239 -46.59 5.05 28.48
CA ALA A 239 -47.92 5.51 28.06
C ALA A 239 -48.92 4.35 28.00
N VAL A 240 -48.56 3.22 27.39
CA VAL A 240 -49.41 2.03 27.30
C VAL A 240 -49.73 1.47 28.68
N VAL A 241 -48.72 1.37 29.56
CA VAL A 241 -48.92 0.94 30.96
C VAL A 241 -49.85 1.91 31.70
N GLY A 242 -49.65 3.22 31.54
CA GLY A 242 -50.49 4.26 32.13
C GLY A 242 -51.95 4.19 31.65
N VAL A 243 -52.18 3.99 30.35
CA VAL A 243 -53.53 3.80 29.77
C VAL A 243 -54.17 2.52 30.32
N ALA A 244 -53.44 1.42 30.42
CA ALA A 244 -53.96 0.16 30.96
C ALA A 244 -54.39 0.29 32.43
N ILE A 245 -53.55 0.90 33.27
CA ILE A 245 -53.87 1.17 34.69
C ILE A 245 -55.12 2.07 34.80
N SER A 246 -55.18 3.12 33.98
CA SER A 246 -56.32 4.05 33.97
C SER A 246 -57.61 3.37 33.51
N ALA A 247 -57.55 2.53 32.48
CA ALA A 247 -58.70 1.76 31.98
C ALA A 247 -59.24 0.79 33.05
N VAL A 248 -58.37 0.12 33.81
CA VAL A 248 -58.78 -0.76 34.92
C VAL A 248 -59.47 0.02 36.03
N ALA A 249 -58.94 1.18 36.41
CA ALA A 249 -59.55 2.05 37.42
C ALA A 249 -60.92 2.58 36.98
N ILE A 250 -61.07 2.97 35.71
CA ILE A 250 -62.33 3.45 35.14
C ILE A 250 -63.36 2.31 34.99
N ALA A 251 -62.95 1.14 34.48
CA ALA A 251 -63.82 -0.03 34.38
C ALA A 251 -64.33 -0.52 35.74
N SER A 252 -63.57 -0.27 36.81
CA SER A 252 -63.98 -0.55 38.19
C SER A 252 -65.08 0.41 38.69
N HIS A 253 -65.29 1.56 38.02
CA HIS A 253 -66.22 2.60 38.46
C HIS A 253 -67.31 3.02 37.44
N ALA A 254 -67.28 2.62 36.16
CA ALA A 254 -68.38 2.91 35.21
C ALA A 254 -68.42 1.99 33.96
N LEU A 255 -69.61 1.49 33.64
CA LEU A 255 -70.02 1.08 32.29
C LEU A 255 -70.33 2.37 31.50
N VAL A 256 -69.57 2.67 30.44
CA VAL A 256 -70.00 3.28 29.14
C VAL A 256 -68.78 3.75 28.34
N ALA A 257 -68.93 3.60 27.03
CA ALA A 257 -67.97 3.65 25.93
C ALA A 257 -67.47 5.05 25.49
N LEU A 258 -66.38 5.01 24.70
CA LEU A 258 -65.93 5.85 23.56
C LEU A 258 -64.45 6.25 23.72
N VAL A 259 -63.60 6.38 22.69
CA VAL A 259 -63.60 5.99 21.26
C VAL A 259 -62.20 6.33 20.73
N ALA A 260 -61.85 5.71 19.61
CA ALA A 260 -60.86 6.11 18.59
C ALA A 260 -59.66 6.95 19.06
N GLY A 261 -58.44 6.45 18.93
CA GLY A 261 -57.92 6.17 17.59
C GLY A 261 -56.93 7.26 17.23
N SER A 262 -55.72 7.10 17.76
CA SER A 262 -54.49 7.57 17.12
C SER A 262 -53.40 6.63 17.62
N ILE A 263 -53.33 5.46 16.99
CA ILE A 263 -52.06 4.76 16.90
C ILE A 263 -51.21 5.66 16.01
N CYS A 264 -50.55 6.65 16.61
CA CYS A 264 -49.41 7.27 15.98
C CYS A 264 -48.51 6.11 15.54
N PRO A 265 -48.12 6.01 14.26
CA PRO A 265 -47.06 5.10 13.87
C PRO A 265 -45.79 5.68 14.48
N ALA A 266 -45.55 5.34 15.74
CA ALA A 266 -44.29 5.61 16.37
C ALA A 266 -43.25 4.70 15.71
N ILE A 267 -42.15 5.33 15.33
CA ILE A 267 -40.85 4.70 15.07
C ILE A 267 -40.72 4.05 13.68
N LEU A 268 -40.30 4.85 12.69
CA LEU A 268 -39.41 4.33 11.65
C LEU A 268 -38.19 5.23 11.40
N PRO A 269 -37.27 5.35 12.37
CA PRO A 269 -35.91 5.77 12.08
C PRO A 269 -35.12 4.69 11.33
N SER A 270 -35.65 3.47 11.15
CA SER A 270 -34.91 2.32 10.59
C SER A 270 -34.31 2.61 9.23
N ASN A 271 -35.02 3.33 8.35
CA ASN A 271 -34.52 3.62 7.01
C ASN A 271 -33.42 4.70 7.03
N MET A 272 -33.54 5.69 7.93
CA MET A 272 -32.48 6.68 8.16
C MET A 272 -31.25 6.07 8.83
N THR A 273 -31.44 5.15 9.79
CA THR A 273 -30.32 4.43 10.43
C THR A 273 -29.64 3.48 9.45
N LYS A 274 -30.40 2.75 8.62
CA LYS A 274 -29.85 1.91 7.56
C LYS A 274 -28.99 2.73 6.60
N LYS A 275 -29.52 3.85 6.08
CA LYS A 275 -28.77 4.74 5.18
C LYS A 275 -27.50 5.32 5.82
N GLU A 276 -27.56 5.68 7.09
CA GLU A 276 -26.40 6.23 7.80
C GLU A 276 -25.34 5.15 8.11
N ILE A 277 -25.75 3.91 8.41
CA ILE A 277 -24.85 2.76 8.57
C ILE A 277 -24.13 2.42 7.26
N ILE A 278 -24.84 2.51 6.14
CA ILE A 278 -24.31 2.35 4.79
C ILE A 278 -23.23 3.39 4.50
N HIS A 279 -23.52 4.66 4.75
CA HIS A 279 -22.55 5.73 4.59
C HIS A 279 -21.32 5.50 5.47
N LEU A 280 -21.52 5.01 6.69
CA LEU A 280 -20.44 4.70 7.62
C LEU A 280 -19.52 3.59 7.07
N ALA A 281 -20.06 2.54 6.44
CA ALA A 281 -19.29 1.46 5.84
C ALA A 281 -18.44 1.96 4.66
N GLN A 282 -19.03 2.76 3.76
CA GLN A 282 -18.32 3.37 2.63
C GLN A 282 -17.17 4.27 3.09
N LEU A 283 -17.43 5.15 4.07
CA LEU A 283 -16.43 6.05 4.63
C LEU A 283 -15.31 5.28 5.36
N ASP A 284 -15.64 4.23 6.11
CA ASP A 284 -14.66 3.41 6.83
C ASP A 284 -13.75 2.63 5.88
N ALA A 285 -14.33 2.07 4.81
CA ALA A 285 -13.57 1.41 3.75
C ALA A 285 -12.61 2.38 3.06
N ALA A 286 -13.07 3.58 2.67
CA ALA A 286 -12.25 4.60 2.05
C ALA A 286 -11.13 5.11 2.99
N ALA A 287 -11.44 5.34 4.27
CA ALA A 287 -10.46 5.81 5.25
C ALA A 287 -9.36 4.77 5.52
N LYS A 288 -9.73 3.49 5.64
CA LYS A 288 -8.76 2.38 5.77
C LYS A 288 -7.88 2.25 4.53
N GLY A 289 -8.48 2.34 3.34
CA GLY A 289 -7.74 2.33 2.08
C GLY A 289 -6.74 3.48 2.00
N ALA A 290 -7.17 4.70 2.30
CA ALA A 290 -6.32 5.89 2.28
C ALA A 290 -5.13 5.77 3.25
N TYR A 291 -5.34 5.20 4.44
CA TYR A 291 -4.27 4.96 5.41
C TYR A 291 -3.22 3.97 4.89
N VAL A 292 -3.66 2.83 4.33
CA VAL A 292 -2.75 1.82 3.78
C VAL A 292 -1.94 2.39 2.62
N LEU A 293 -2.60 3.08 1.69
CA LEU A 293 -1.96 3.69 0.53
C LEU A 293 -0.91 4.73 0.90
N GLN A 294 -1.18 5.54 1.92
CA GLN A 294 -0.21 6.52 2.41
C GLN A 294 1.06 5.85 2.97
N ASN A 295 0.90 4.78 3.76
CA ASN A 295 2.05 4.05 4.32
C ASN A 295 2.86 3.31 3.24
N ASP A 296 2.18 2.72 2.25
CA ASP A 296 2.84 2.06 1.12
C ASP A 296 3.64 3.08 0.29
N LEU A 297 3.05 4.26 0.02
CA LEU A 297 3.72 5.36 -0.66
C LEU A 297 4.96 5.86 0.10
N ASP A 298 4.86 6.04 1.42
CA ASP A 298 6.01 6.44 2.25
C ASP A 298 7.16 5.43 2.16
N THR A 299 6.83 4.14 2.09
CA THR A 299 7.82 3.07 1.99
C THR A 299 8.48 3.06 0.61
N ILE A 300 7.68 3.17 -0.46
CA ILE A 300 8.15 3.24 -1.85
C ILE A 300 9.04 4.45 -2.06
N ASP A 301 8.60 5.64 -1.64
CA ASP A 301 9.35 6.89 -1.74
C ASP A 301 10.74 6.78 -1.09
N ARG A 302 10.79 6.21 0.13
CA ARG A 302 12.06 6.01 0.84
C ARG A 302 13.00 5.05 0.13
N LEU A 303 12.46 4.01 -0.52
CA LEU A 303 13.25 3.08 -1.34
C LEU A 303 13.76 3.76 -2.62
N VAL A 304 12.90 4.51 -3.30
CA VAL A 304 13.27 5.30 -4.50
C VAL A 304 14.37 6.30 -4.16
N ALA A 305 14.25 7.05 -3.05
CA ALA A 305 15.26 8.02 -2.64
C ALA A 305 16.63 7.38 -2.33
N ARG A 306 16.62 6.20 -1.68
CA ARG A 306 17.83 5.43 -1.40
C ARG A 306 18.49 4.90 -2.66
N LEU A 307 17.69 4.36 -3.58
CA LEU A 307 18.16 3.85 -4.87
C LEU A 307 18.69 4.99 -5.75
N HIS A 308 17.97 6.09 -5.87
CA HIS A 308 18.42 7.29 -6.57
C HIS A 308 19.79 7.75 -6.05
N THR A 309 19.93 7.90 -4.73
CA THR A 309 21.19 8.30 -4.10
C THR A 309 22.32 7.30 -4.37
N ALA A 310 22.03 5.99 -4.35
CA ALA A 310 23.01 4.97 -4.65
C ALA A 310 23.51 5.08 -6.11
N VAL A 311 22.61 5.30 -7.07
CA VAL A 311 22.99 5.49 -8.48
C VAL A 311 23.83 6.75 -8.66
N GLU A 312 23.46 7.87 -8.05
CA GLU A 312 24.26 9.11 -8.12
C GLU A 312 25.65 8.95 -7.50
N ASN A 313 25.75 8.24 -6.37
CA ASN A 313 27.03 7.96 -5.73
C ASN A 313 27.94 7.08 -6.61
N ASP A 314 27.39 6.01 -7.20
CA ASP A 314 28.14 5.13 -8.10
C ASP A 314 28.57 5.89 -9.37
N LYS A 315 27.72 6.77 -9.91
CA LYS A 315 28.07 7.67 -11.03
C LYS A 315 29.20 8.61 -10.68
N LEU A 316 29.12 9.28 -9.52
CA LEU A 316 30.17 10.18 -9.05
C LEU A 316 31.51 9.43 -8.90
N LEU A 317 31.47 8.25 -8.27
CA LEU A 317 32.63 7.38 -8.12
C LEU A 317 33.25 7.02 -9.49
N ILE A 318 32.42 6.64 -10.46
CA ILE A 318 32.84 6.32 -11.82
C ILE A 318 33.47 7.54 -12.51
N ARG A 319 32.84 8.73 -12.44
CA ARG A 319 33.36 9.97 -13.04
C ARG A 319 34.75 10.30 -12.51
N LEU A 320 34.93 10.26 -11.18
CA LEU A 320 36.21 10.53 -10.54
C LEU A 320 37.33 9.58 -10.98
N GLY A 321 37.01 8.31 -11.28
CA GLY A 321 38.00 7.39 -11.82
C GLY A 321 38.24 7.56 -13.31
N LEU A 322 37.23 7.89 -14.10
CA LEU A 322 37.38 8.20 -15.53
C LEU A 322 38.30 9.41 -15.76
N GLU A 323 38.27 10.40 -14.86
CA GLU A 323 39.20 11.55 -14.86
C GLU A 323 40.68 11.13 -14.69
N ARG A 324 40.95 9.96 -14.09
CA ARG A 324 42.29 9.38 -13.94
C ARG A 324 42.72 8.56 -15.17
N GLY A 325 41.89 8.45 -16.20
CA GLY A 325 42.20 7.74 -17.44
C GLY A 325 42.25 6.21 -17.27
N MET A 326 43.26 5.58 -17.88
CA MET A 326 43.38 4.12 -17.96
C MET A 326 44.24 3.50 -16.84
N GLU A 327 44.44 4.23 -15.73
CA GLU A 327 45.23 3.74 -14.60
C GLU A 327 44.54 2.54 -13.93
N SER A 328 45.27 1.42 -13.79
CA SER A 328 44.71 0.16 -13.26
C SER A 328 44.20 0.30 -11.83
N TYR A 329 44.90 1.06 -10.98
CA TYR A 329 44.57 1.15 -9.56
C TYR A 329 43.23 1.87 -9.31
N PRO A 330 42.97 3.08 -9.86
CA PRO A 330 41.66 3.73 -9.75
C PRO A 330 40.51 2.87 -10.29
N ILE A 331 40.68 2.23 -11.45
CA ILE A 331 39.64 1.37 -12.05
C ILE A 331 39.35 0.17 -11.13
N GLN A 332 40.40 -0.48 -10.60
CA GLN A 332 40.25 -1.60 -9.69
C GLN A 332 39.53 -1.20 -8.40
N GLU A 333 39.83 -0.03 -7.83
CA GLU A 333 39.17 0.45 -6.62
C GLU A 333 37.68 0.73 -6.86
N ILE A 334 37.31 1.33 -8.00
CA ILE A 334 35.90 1.50 -8.37
C ILE A 334 35.18 0.15 -8.43
N LEU A 335 35.77 -0.84 -9.11
CA LEU A 335 35.19 -2.18 -9.22
C LEU A 335 35.04 -2.87 -7.85
N LYS A 336 36.01 -2.71 -6.94
CA LYS A 336 35.92 -3.20 -5.55
C LYS A 336 34.75 -2.55 -4.81
N GLN A 337 34.58 -1.22 -4.92
CA GLN A 337 33.47 -0.51 -4.28
C GLN A 337 32.11 -0.91 -4.86
N LEU A 338 31.98 -0.97 -6.19
CA LEU A 338 30.74 -1.41 -6.86
C LEU A 338 30.37 -2.84 -6.46
N ARG A 339 31.36 -3.75 -6.37
CA ARG A 339 31.16 -5.12 -5.87
C ARG A 339 30.66 -5.13 -4.43
N ARG A 340 31.27 -4.31 -3.56
CA ARG A 340 30.88 -4.21 -2.15
C ARG A 340 29.45 -3.70 -1.98
N ASN A 341 29.03 -2.76 -2.82
CA ASN A 341 27.70 -2.14 -2.76
C ASN A 341 26.60 -3.02 -3.39
N ARG A 342 26.96 -3.89 -4.35
CA ARG A 342 26.02 -4.71 -5.15
C ARG A 342 24.98 -5.46 -4.30
N PRO A 343 25.29 -6.20 -3.22
CA PRO A 343 24.28 -6.96 -2.49
C PRO A 343 23.20 -6.08 -1.84
N SER A 344 23.60 -4.91 -1.33
CA SER A 344 22.67 -3.92 -0.75
C SER A 344 21.77 -3.32 -1.83
N PHE A 345 22.37 -2.91 -2.96
CA PHE A 345 21.64 -2.32 -4.07
C PHE A 345 20.62 -3.30 -4.68
N MET A 346 21.03 -4.54 -4.94
CA MET A 346 20.15 -5.58 -5.47
C MET A 346 19.01 -5.93 -4.51
N ARG A 347 19.27 -5.94 -3.19
CA ARG A 347 18.21 -6.12 -2.20
C ARG A 347 17.19 -4.99 -2.25
N GLN A 348 17.64 -3.74 -2.31
CA GLN A 348 16.74 -2.58 -2.41
C GLN A 348 15.89 -2.60 -3.68
N LEU A 349 16.43 -3.07 -4.80
CA LEU A 349 15.65 -3.27 -6.04
C LEU A 349 14.55 -4.32 -5.86
N VAL A 350 14.85 -5.45 -5.22
CA VAL A 350 13.86 -6.49 -4.92
C VAL A 350 12.80 -5.95 -3.95
N ASP A 351 13.22 -5.28 -2.88
CA ASP A 351 12.30 -4.67 -1.92
C ASP A 351 11.37 -3.67 -2.61
N LEU A 352 11.88 -2.85 -3.54
CA LEU A 352 11.07 -1.91 -4.31
C LEU A 352 10.02 -2.62 -5.16
N GLU A 353 10.42 -3.64 -5.94
CA GLU A 353 9.51 -4.42 -6.77
C GLU A 353 8.38 -5.06 -5.92
N GLU A 354 8.74 -5.67 -4.79
CA GLU A 354 7.76 -6.27 -3.89
C GLU A 354 6.75 -5.23 -3.35
N HIS A 355 7.22 -4.07 -2.91
CA HIS A 355 6.34 -3.02 -2.38
C HIS A 355 5.46 -2.37 -3.47
N LEU A 356 5.94 -2.24 -4.71
CA LEU A 356 5.13 -1.78 -5.83
C LEU A 356 3.95 -2.72 -6.08
N PHE A 357 4.19 -4.03 -6.13
CA PHE A 357 3.11 -5.01 -6.35
C PHE A 357 2.16 -5.13 -5.16
N LEU A 358 2.67 -5.01 -3.93
CA LEU A 358 1.82 -4.94 -2.73
C LEU A 358 0.93 -3.70 -2.74
N CYS A 359 1.47 -2.53 -3.08
CA CYS A 359 0.72 -1.28 -3.18
C CYS A 359 -0.40 -1.39 -4.21
N LEU A 360 -0.09 -1.87 -5.43
CA LEU A 360 -1.09 -2.10 -6.48
C LEU A 360 -2.18 -3.10 -6.04
N ALA A 361 -1.81 -4.15 -5.30
CA ALA A 361 -2.77 -5.11 -4.76
C ALA A 361 -3.69 -4.47 -3.71
N ALA A 362 -3.12 -3.61 -2.85
CA ALA A 362 -3.86 -2.86 -1.85
C ALA A 362 -4.82 -1.85 -2.49
N ILE A 363 -4.37 -1.12 -3.53
CA ILE A 363 -5.21 -0.24 -4.36
C ILE A 363 -6.42 -1.02 -4.87
N ASN A 364 -6.18 -2.15 -5.55
CA ASN A 364 -7.25 -2.92 -6.17
C ASN A 364 -8.24 -3.47 -5.15
N LYS A 365 -7.74 -3.99 -4.04
CA LYS A 365 -8.56 -4.48 -2.93
C LYS A 365 -9.43 -3.36 -2.35
N ALA A 366 -8.86 -2.20 -2.08
CA ALA A 366 -9.59 -1.10 -1.48
C ALA A 366 -10.62 -0.50 -2.45
N ARG A 367 -10.27 -0.34 -3.73
CA ARG A 367 -11.21 0.06 -4.78
C ARG A 367 -12.37 -0.93 -4.92
N THR A 368 -12.08 -2.23 -4.89
CA THR A 368 -13.10 -3.29 -4.98
C THR A 368 -14.06 -3.25 -3.78
N LEU A 369 -13.54 -3.16 -2.56
CA LEU A 369 -14.36 -3.08 -1.35
C LEU A 369 -15.25 -1.82 -1.37
N LEU A 370 -14.69 -0.68 -1.77
CA LEU A 370 -15.46 0.56 -1.87
C LEU A 370 -16.55 0.48 -2.93
N LEU A 371 -16.26 -0.13 -4.09
CA LEU A 371 -17.24 -0.34 -5.15
C LEU A 371 -18.35 -1.33 -4.74
N GLN A 372 -18.02 -2.36 -3.97
CA GLN A 372 -19.01 -3.29 -3.41
C GLN A 372 -19.95 -2.57 -2.44
N GLU A 373 -19.44 -1.70 -1.58
CA GLU A 373 -20.27 -0.88 -0.70
C GLU A 373 -21.12 0.12 -1.49
N ILE A 374 -20.69 0.57 -2.67
CA ILE A 374 -21.54 1.38 -3.56
C ILE A 374 -22.70 0.56 -4.10
N HIS A 375 -22.43 -0.61 -4.68
CA HIS A 375 -23.44 -1.44 -5.33
C HIS A 375 -24.44 -2.08 -4.37
N THR A 376 -23.97 -2.59 -3.23
CA THR A 376 -24.83 -3.24 -2.22
C THR A 376 -25.94 -2.32 -1.74
N HIS A 377 -25.75 -1.01 -1.85
CA HIS A 377 -26.65 0.00 -1.30
C HIS A 377 -27.36 0.84 -2.38
N GLN A 378 -27.25 0.47 -3.66
CA GLN A 378 -28.01 1.05 -4.78
C GLN A 378 -29.43 0.47 -4.93
N TYR A 379 -29.69 -0.74 -4.43
CA TYR A 379 -31.01 -1.38 -4.49
C TYR A 379 -31.61 -1.49 -3.09
N PRO A 380 -32.62 -0.67 -2.71
CA PRO A 380 -33.36 -0.90 -1.49
C PRO A 380 -34.23 -2.15 -1.68
N VAL A 381 -33.98 -3.19 -0.88
CA VAL A 381 -34.91 -4.31 -0.66
C VAL A 381 -36.16 -3.81 0.07
#